data_AF-A0A385SXF6-F1
#
_entry.id   AF-A0A385SXF6-F1
#
_cell.length_a   1.000
_cell.length_b   1.000
_cell.length_c   1.000
_cell.angle_alpha   90.00
_cell.angle_beta   90.00
_cell.angle_gamma   90.00
#
_symmetry.space_group_name_H-M   'P 1'
#
loop_
_entity.id
_entity.type
_entity.pdbx_description
1 polymer ?
#
loop_
_entity_poly.entity_id
_entity_poly.type
_entity_poly.pdbx_seq_one_letter_code
_entity_poly.pdbx_strand_id
1 'polypeptide(L)'
;MGDSRAIEYFFLRTLLRISLAGASLILVSDIIFYMQDTLSIIIDVIIVGACGLSYLLMHKSYTTSVLITTGFTLSSMIWQCLAVPMNTTTSMAIILIVGFIFSVLLRGVLMRVMHGITCASIAGIFILQMQKPELRVAKEPSEVLTMGITYLVLYFILTYITWMLKSRYDTVNHALHNANQELVEKANEIEAQNEELLQGQENLNAMNRNLEQLVMDRTAKVHAQNEMLLKYTYTNAHHLRGPVARLLGLVNLYRMDQDNAAFFFEKVEDQAKEIDDVVRQINQELGSV
;
A
#
# COMPACT_ATOMS: atom_id res chain seq x y z
N MET A 1 12.92 -4.99 5.79
CA MET A 1 13.18 -4.52 7.17
C MET A 1 13.41 -3.02 7.12
N GLY A 2 12.35 -2.24 7.28
CA GLY A 2 12.46 -0.78 7.38
C GLY A 2 13.30 -0.43 8.60
N ASP A 3 14.28 0.45 8.43
CA ASP A 3 15.19 0.87 9.48
C ASP A 3 14.40 1.55 10.60
N SER A 4 14.08 0.79 11.66
CA SER A 4 13.32 1.25 12.82
C SER A 4 13.96 2.46 13.51
N ARG A 5 15.16 2.87 13.11
CA ARG A 5 15.88 4.04 13.61
C ARG A 5 16.11 5.14 12.58
N ALA A 6 15.52 5.09 11.38
CA ALA A 6 15.74 6.10 10.34
C ALA A 6 15.49 7.53 10.85
N ILE A 7 14.42 7.71 11.64
CA ILE A 7 14.02 9.01 12.22
C ILE A 7 14.97 9.42 13.36
N GLU A 8 15.32 8.47 14.24
CA GLU A 8 16.27 8.71 15.34
C GLU A 8 17.66 9.10 14.79
N TYR A 9 18.11 8.42 13.74
CA TYR A 9 19.35 8.71 13.03
C TYR A 9 19.30 10.07 12.33
N PHE A 10 18.21 10.37 11.62
CA PHE A 10 17.99 11.68 11.00
C PHE A 10 18.02 12.81 12.03
N PHE A 11 17.35 12.62 13.17
CA PHE A 11 17.33 13.58 14.26
C PHE A 11 18.72 13.79 14.84
N LEU A 12 19.45 12.72 15.18
CA LEU A 12 20.81 12.81 15.71
C LEU A 12 21.75 13.53 14.73
N ARG A 13 21.68 13.20 13.43
CA ARG A 13 22.52 13.85 12.42
C ARG A 13 22.24 15.35 12.33
N THR A 14 20.97 15.73 12.34
CA THR A 14 20.54 17.13 12.29
C THR A 14 20.96 17.86 13.55
N LEU A 15 20.74 17.26 14.71
CA LEU A 15 21.15 17.76 16.01
C LEU A 15 22.66 18.00 16.06
N LEU A 16 23.48 17.02 15.70
CA LEU A 16 24.95 17.15 15.74
C LEU A 16 25.45 18.27 14.82
N ARG A 17 24.85 18.47 13.66
CA ARG A 17 25.23 19.58 12.75
C ARG A 17 24.92 20.93 13.38
N ILE A 18 23.71 21.09 13.92
CA ILE A 18 23.30 22.33 14.57
C ILE A 18 24.14 22.58 15.83
N SER A 19 24.34 21.57 16.66
CA SER A 19 25.15 21.66 17.87
C SER A 19 26.62 21.95 17.57
N LEU A 20 27.21 21.36 16.54
CA LEU A 20 28.59 21.65 16.14
C LEU A 20 28.73 23.12 15.68
N ALA A 21 27.81 23.59 14.83
CA ALA A 21 27.82 24.97 14.36
C ALA A 21 27.60 25.97 15.52
N GLY A 22 26.62 25.70 16.38
CA GLY A 22 26.30 26.53 17.53
C GLY A 22 27.43 26.57 18.56
N ALA A 23 27.94 25.41 18.98
CA ALA A 23 29.04 25.34 19.95
C ALA A 23 30.34 25.95 19.40
N SER A 24 30.61 25.83 18.09
CA SER A 24 31.76 26.49 17.47
C SER A 24 31.61 28.02 17.48
N LEU A 25 30.39 28.53 17.26
CA LEU A 25 30.11 29.97 17.33
C LEU A 25 30.33 30.50 18.76
N ILE A 26 29.84 29.77 19.77
CA ILE A 26 30.02 30.13 21.19
C ILE A 26 31.52 30.13 21.53
N LEU A 27 32.25 29.08 21.15
CA LEU A 27 33.69 28.99 21.37
C LEU A 27 34.45 30.18 20.76
N VAL A 28 34.12 30.55 19.51
CA VAL A 28 34.74 31.71 18.85
C VAL A 28 34.38 33.01 19.56
N SER A 29 33.13 33.16 20.01
CA SER A 29 32.69 34.31 20.79
C SER A 29 33.47 34.43 22.10
N ASP A 30 33.61 33.35 22.86
CA ASP A 30 34.32 33.34 24.14
C ASP A 30 35.82 33.62 23.97
N ILE A 31 36.44 33.08 22.90
CA ILE A 31 37.82 33.40 22.54
C ILE A 31 37.99 34.87 22.14
N ILE A 32 36.99 35.54 21.56
CA ILE A 32 37.14 36.94 21.13
C ILE A 32 36.85 37.90 22.28
N PHE A 33 35.77 37.67 23.02
CA PHE A 33 35.22 38.64 23.97
C PHE A 33 35.58 38.33 25.43
N TYR A 34 35.90 37.07 25.75
CA TYR A 34 36.09 36.60 27.12
C TYR A 34 37.36 35.74 27.29
N MET A 35 38.47 36.13 26.64
CA MET A 35 39.76 35.40 26.69
C MET A 35 40.28 35.07 28.10
N GLN A 36 39.85 35.82 29.11
CA GLN A 36 40.26 35.63 30.50
C GLN A 36 39.46 34.51 31.20
N ASP A 37 38.29 34.13 30.71
CA ASP A 37 37.49 33.02 31.24
C ASP A 37 37.95 31.68 30.64
N THR A 38 39.09 31.20 31.13
CA THR A 38 39.69 29.95 30.66
C THR A 38 38.78 28.74 30.90
N LEU A 39 37.91 28.78 31.91
CA LEU A 39 37.05 27.65 32.25
C LEU A 39 35.95 27.46 31.20
N SER A 40 35.27 28.55 30.82
CA SER A 40 34.21 28.51 29.79
C SER A 40 34.77 28.08 28.43
N ILE A 41 35.94 28.60 28.04
CA ILE A 41 36.64 28.20 26.80
C ILE A 41 36.97 26.69 26.80
N ILE A 42 37.47 26.14 27.91
CA ILE A 42 37.76 24.70 28.01
C ILE A 42 36.50 23.86 27.85
N ILE A 43 35.39 24.26 28.49
CA ILE A 43 34.10 23.58 28.38
C ILE A 43 33.62 23.56 26.92
N ASP A 44 33.69 24.69 26.24
CA ASP A 44 33.27 24.79 24.83
C ASP A 44 34.13 23.92 23.91
N VAL A 45 35.45 23.89 24.12
CA VAL A 45 36.35 22.98 23.38
C VAL A 45 35.96 21.52 23.60
N ILE A 46 35.64 21.12 24.83
CA ILE A 46 35.20 19.77 25.15
C ILE A 46 33.87 19.44 24.45
N ILE A 47 32.91 20.36 24.46
CA ILE A 47 31.59 20.16 23.83
C ILE A 47 31.70 20.08 22.31
N VAL A 48 32.48 20.97 21.68
CA VAL A 48 32.75 20.94 20.23
C VAL A 48 33.45 19.65 19.85
N GLY A 49 34.48 19.25 20.62
CA GLY A 49 35.21 18.00 20.42
C GLY A 49 34.31 16.77 20.54
N ALA A 50 33.44 16.72 21.54
CA ALA A 50 32.47 15.66 21.73
C ALA A 50 31.44 15.60 20.59
N CYS A 51 30.93 16.74 20.12
CA CYS A 51 30.04 16.80 18.96
C CYS A 51 30.74 16.30 17.68
N GLY A 52 31.99 16.70 17.44
CA GLY A 52 32.78 16.27 16.29
C GLY A 52 33.07 14.76 16.32
N LEU A 53 33.53 14.25 17.46
CA LEU A 53 33.78 12.82 17.64
C LEU A 53 32.52 11.99 17.45
N SER A 54 31.39 12.43 18.02
CA SER A 54 30.11 11.77 17.83
C SER A 54 29.64 11.79 16.38
N TYR A 55 29.81 12.90 15.65
CA TYR A 55 29.47 12.97 14.23
C TYR A 55 30.24 11.93 13.40
N LEU A 56 31.53 11.71 13.71
CA LEU A 56 32.34 10.68 13.05
C LEU A 56 31.89 9.27 13.43
N LEU A 57 31.58 9.03 14.71
CA LEU A 57 31.20 7.71 15.21
C LEU A 57 29.75 7.31 14.91
N MET A 58 28.89 8.27 14.54
CA MET A 58 27.47 8.06 14.27
C MET A 58 27.23 6.97 13.22
N HIS A 59 28.07 6.89 12.19
CA HIS A 59 27.99 5.87 11.14
C HIS A 59 28.36 4.46 11.64
N LYS A 60 29.23 4.36 12.66
CA LYS A 60 29.68 3.07 13.22
C LYS A 60 28.74 2.58 14.31
N SER A 61 28.32 3.47 15.22
CA SER A 61 27.41 3.15 16.31
C SER A 61 26.62 4.39 16.73
N TYR A 62 25.35 4.40 16.34
CA TYR A 62 24.38 5.42 16.73
C TYR A 62 24.32 5.61 18.26
N THR A 63 24.18 4.52 19.02
CA THR A 63 24.02 4.59 20.48
C THR A 63 25.27 5.18 21.14
N THR A 64 26.45 4.80 20.67
CA THR A 64 27.72 5.33 21.18
C THR A 64 27.87 6.82 20.89
N SER A 65 27.48 7.26 19.69
CA SER A 65 27.47 8.68 19.34
C SER A 65 26.59 9.51 20.28
N VAL A 66 25.37 9.04 20.58
CA VAL A 66 24.46 9.73 21.51
C VAL A 66 25.07 9.82 22.91
N LEU A 67 25.60 8.71 23.42
CA LEU A 67 26.22 8.65 24.74
C LEU A 67 27.43 9.57 24.88
N ILE A 68 28.28 9.64 23.86
CA ILE A 68 29.45 10.53 23.89
C ILE A 68 28.99 11.98 23.96
N THR A 69 28.14 12.44 23.04
CA THR A 69 27.72 13.86 23.04
C THR A 69 27.02 14.20 24.34
N THR A 70 25.98 13.43 24.70
CA THR A 70 25.15 13.75 25.87
C THR A 70 25.90 13.56 27.18
N GLY A 71 26.80 12.57 27.29
CA GLY A 71 27.59 12.32 28.48
C GLY A 71 28.65 13.40 28.73
N PHE A 72 29.37 13.82 27.68
CA PHE A 72 30.36 14.89 27.80
C PHE A 72 29.70 16.24 28.07
N THR A 73 28.59 16.58 27.41
CA THR A 73 27.85 17.81 27.71
C THR A 73 27.31 17.80 29.13
N LEU A 74 26.71 16.69 29.58
CA LEU A 74 26.18 16.57 30.93
C LEU A 74 27.29 16.73 31.98
N SER A 75 28.42 16.03 31.81
CA SER A 75 29.56 16.10 32.73
C SER A 75 30.16 17.51 32.79
N SER A 76 30.28 18.18 31.64
CA SER A 76 30.82 19.55 31.57
C SER A 76 29.92 20.56 32.26
N MET A 77 28.59 20.45 32.09
CA MET A 77 27.62 21.33 32.76
C MET A 77 27.53 21.07 34.27
N ILE A 78 27.64 19.82 34.71
CA ILE A 78 27.73 19.49 36.15
C ILE A 78 28.98 20.13 36.76
N TRP A 79 30.12 20.02 36.08
CA TRP A 79 31.35 20.66 36.51
C TRP A 79 31.22 22.18 36.58
N GLN A 80 30.61 22.81 35.56
CA GLN A 80 30.41 24.26 35.53
C GLN A 80 29.52 24.75 36.68
N CYS A 81 28.45 24.02 37.03
CA CYS A 81 27.61 24.34 38.18
C CYS A 81 28.37 24.34 39.51
N LEU A 82 29.36 23.46 39.65
CA LEU A 82 30.15 23.34 40.88
C LEU A 82 31.31 24.34 40.92
N ALA A 83 31.91 24.65 39.78
CA ALA A 83 33.05 25.55 39.69
C ALA A 83 32.66 27.03 39.70
N VAL A 84 31.52 27.38 39.06
CA VAL A 84 31.08 28.77 38.90
C VAL A 84 29.59 28.88 39.24
N PRO A 85 29.23 29.11 40.52
CA PRO A 85 27.84 29.13 40.99
C PRO A 85 26.92 30.10 40.24
N MET A 86 27.42 31.25 39.80
CA MET A 86 26.65 32.24 39.04
C MET A 86 26.13 31.71 37.69
N ASN A 87 26.78 30.68 37.13
CA ASN A 87 26.40 30.06 35.86
C ASN A 87 25.48 28.84 36.05
N THR A 88 25.02 28.57 37.28
CA THR A 88 24.16 27.41 37.56
C THR A 88 22.87 27.45 36.74
N THR A 89 22.22 28.60 36.61
CA THR A 89 20.93 28.72 35.89
C THR A 89 21.04 28.36 34.41
N THR A 90 22.09 28.84 33.73
CA THR A 90 22.35 28.53 32.31
C THR A 90 22.77 27.08 32.12
N SER A 91 23.66 26.58 32.98
CA SER A 91 24.11 25.19 32.98
C SER A 91 22.94 24.21 33.19
N MET A 92 22.02 24.53 34.10
CA MET A 92 20.82 23.72 34.35
C MET A 92 19.88 23.68 33.14
N ALA A 93 19.70 24.80 32.43
CA ALA A 93 18.92 24.80 31.19
C ALA A 93 19.52 23.85 30.15
N ILE A 94 20.85 23.81 30.00
CA ILE A 94 21.53 22.88 29.10
C ILE A 94 21.36 21.43 29.58
N ILE A 95 21.44 21.16 30.88
CA ILE A 95 21.19 19.82 31.45
C ILE A 95 19.77 19.34 31.09
N LEU A 96 18.74 20.21 31.18
CA LEU A 96 17.38 19.88 30.77
C LEU A 96 17.28 19.55 29.28
N ILE A 97 17.94 20.34 28.42
CA ILE A 97 17.98 20.10 26.97
C ILE A 97 18.66 18.77 26.65
N VAL A 98 19.79 18.47 27.30
CA VAL A 98 20.49 17.18 27.15
C VAL A 98 19.60 16.04 27.62
N GLY A 99 18.88 16.23 28.73
CA GLY A 99 17.82 15.36 29.23
C GLY A 99 16.77 14.99 28.18
N PHE A 100 16.23 16.02 27.53
CA PHE A 100 15.28 15.87 26.43
C PHE A 100 15.90 15.09 25.26
N ILE A 101 17.12 15.44 24.85
CA ILE A 101 17.82 14.82 23.71
C ILE A 101 17.95 13.31 23.91
N PHE A 102 18.50 12.85 25.05
CA PHE A 102 18.66 11.41 25.24
C PHE A 102 17.33 10.68 25.50
N SER A 103 16.29 11.38 25.99
CA SER A 103 14.93 10.83 26.12
C SER A 103 14.30 10.54 24.75
N VAL A 104 14.55 11.41 23.78
CA VAL A 104 14.15 11.17 22.37
C VAL A 104 15.02 10.09 21.73
N LEU A 105 16.33 10.10 21.96
CA LEU A 105 17.27 9.33 21.14
C LEU A 105 17.64 7.95 21.68
N LEU A 106 17.53 7.70 22.98
CA LEU A 106 17.81 6.40 23.57
C LEU A 106 16.53 5.60 23.82
N ARG A 107 16.69 4.29 24.03
CA ARG A 107 15.61 3.37 24.41
C ARG A 107 16.10 2.40 25.49
N GLY A 108 15.15 1.80 26.22
CA GLY A 108 15.42 0.69 27.13
C GLY A 108 16.21 1.05 28.39
N VAL A 109 17.14 0.17 28.79
CA VAL A 109 17.91 0.31 30.04
C VAL A 109 18.80 1.54 30.03
N LEU A 110 19.50 1.81 28.93
CA LEU A 110 20.46 2.89 28.83
C LEU A 110 19.80 4.27 29.03
N MET A 111 18.61 4.47 28.46
CA MET A 111 17.80 5.68 28.66
C MET A 111 17.44 5.88 30.13
N ARG A 112 17.02 4.81 30.83
CA ARG A 112 16.68 4.86 32.26
C ARG A 112 17.90 5.19 33.12
N VAL A 113 19.07 4.63 32.79
CA VAL A 113 20.33 4.93 33.47
C VAL A 113 20.69 6.41 33.30
N MET A 114 20.62 6.95 32.09
CA MET A 114 20.90 8.38 31.83
C MET A 114 19.93 9.30 32.57
N HIS A 115 18.64 8.94 32.63
CA HIS A 115 17.66 9.72 33.40
C HIS A 115 17.96 9.68 34.90
N GLY A 116 18.37 8.51 35.43
CA GLY A 116 18.77 8.34 36.82
C GLY A 116 20.00 9.17 37.18
N ILE A 117 21.04 9.14 36.34
CA ILE A 117 22.27 9.94 36.51
C ILE A 117 21.93 11.44 36.52
N THR A 118 21.12 11.90 35.57
CA THR A 118 20.77 13.33 35.45
C THR A 118 19.94 13.79 36.64
N CYS A 119 18.94 13.00 37.08
CA CYS A 119 18.12 13.31 38.25
C CYS A 119 18.98 13.39 39.52
N ALA A 120 19.86 12.41 39.74
CA ALA A 120 20.80 12.40 40.86
C ALA A 120 21.76 13.58 40.81
N SER A 121 22.21 13.99 39.61
CA SER A 121 23.10 15.14 39.42
C SER A 121 22.41 16.45 39.77
N ILE A 122 21.18 16.68 39.31
CA ILE A 122 20.39 17.88 39.65
C ILE A 122 20.18 17.94 41.17
N ALA A 123 19.68 16.85 41.77
CA ALA A 123 19.45 16.80 43.21
C ALA A 123 20.76 17.01 44.00
N GLY A 124 21.84 16.36 43.58
CA GLY A 124 23.16 16.46 44.21
C GLY A 124 23.72 17.88 44.18
N ILE A 125 23.61 18.59 43.05
CA ILE A 125 24.06 19.98 42.93
C ILE A 125 23.32 20.87 43.93
N PHE A 126 21.98 20.82 43.99
CA PHE A 126 21.22 21.67 44.90
C PHE A 126 21.42 21.30 46.37
N ILE A 127 21.59 20.02 46.71
CA ILE A 127 21.95 19.59 48.08
C ILE A 127 23.32 20.17 48.47
N LEU A 128 24.31 20.11 47.58
CA LEU A 128 25.64 20.68 47.83
C LEU A 128 25.59 22.20 48.01
N GLN A 129 24.79 22.92 47.20
CA GLN A 129 24.60 24.37 47.37
C GLN A 129 23.90 24.71 48.69
N MET A 130 22.97 23.88 49.16
CA MET A 130 22.35 24.11 50.48
C MET A 130 23.37 23.97 51.62
N GLN A 131 24.22 22.94 51.56
CA GLN A 131 25.22 22.64 52.58
C GLN A 131 26.40 23.61 52.57
N LYS A 132 26.83 24.08 51.40
CA LYS A 132 28.00 24.95 51.23
C LYS A 132 27.58 26.36 50.79
N PRO A 133 27.56 27.35 51.70
CA PRO A 133 27.15 28.72 51.38
C PRO A 133 27.98 29.37 50.27
N GLU A 134 29.26 29.01 50.14
CA GLU A 134 30.19 29.49 49.11
C GLU A 134 29.82 29.08 47.68
N LEU A 135 29.02 28.01 47.53
CA LEU A 135 28.60 27.48 46.23
C LEU A 135 27.18 27.91 45.85
N ARG A 136 26.52 28.76 46.63
CA ARG A 136 25.13 29.11 46.37
C ARG A 136 25.01 30.05 45.18
N VAL A 137 24.08 29.72 44.28
CA VAL A 137 23.64 30.63 43.22
C VAL A 137 22.86 31.84 43.78
N ALA A 138 22.20 31.66 44.93
CA ALA A 138 21.37 32.68 45.56
C ALA A 138 21.76 32.89 47.03
N LYS A 139 21.59 34.12 47.53
CA LYS A 139 22.01 34.46 48.91
C LYS A 139 21.22 33.68 49.94
N GLU A 140 19.90 33.58 49.73
CA GLU A 140 18.99 32.94 50.66
C GLU A 140 18.87 31.42 50.39
N PRO A 141 18.99 30.55 51.41
CA PRO A 141 18.82 29.11 51.23
C PRO A 141 17.46 28.69 50.67
N SER A 142 16.41 29.46 50.99
CA SER A 142 15.05 29.21 50.50
C SER A 142 14.97 29.39 48.98
N GLU A 143 15.65 30.38 48.40
CA GLU A 143 15.68 30.61 46.96
C GLU A 143 16.39 29.46 46.23
N VAL A 144 17.51 28.98 46.76
CA VAL A 144 18.23 27.81 46.23
C VAL A 144 17.35 26.56 46.25
N LEU A 145 16.61 26.35 47.36
CA LEU A 145 15.67 25.24 47.48
C LEU A 145 14.53 25.35 46.45
N THR A 146 13.93 26.53 46.29
CA THR A 146 12.89 26.77 45.30
C THR A 146 13.41 26.48 43.89
N MET A 147 14.59 26.97 43.51
CA MET A 147 15.20 26.68 42.21
C MET A 147 15.41 25.18 41.99
N GLY A 148 15.94 24.47 43.00
CA GLY A 148 16.15 23.02 42.91
C GLY A 148 14.86 22.24 42.68
N ILE A 149 13.80 22.59 43.40
CA ILE A 149 12.47 22.00 43.20
C ILE A 149 11.96 22.33 41.79
N THR A 150 12.10 23.58 41.33
CA THR A 150 11.65 23.99 39.99
C THR A 150 12.35 23.18 38.90
N TYR A 151 13.68 23.02 38.95
CA TYR A 151 14.41 22.26 37.93
C TYR A 151 14.07 20.76 37.95
N LEU A 152 13.87 20.17 39.13
CA LEU A 152 13.43 18.78 39.25
C LEU A 152 12.02 18.59 38.65
N VAL A 153 11.08 19.47 38.99
CA VAL A 153 9.72 19.43 38.43
C VAL A 153 9.74 19.58 36.92
N LEU A 154 10.47 20.57 36.40
CA LEU A 154 10.64 20.78 34.96
C LEU A 154 11.24 19.55 34.28
N TYR A 155 12.25 18.94 34.89
CA TYR A 155 12.89 17.74 34.36
C TYR A 155 11.93 16.55 34.27
N PHE A 156 11.11 16.31 35.31
CA PHE A 156 10.09 15.26 35.28
C PHE A 156 9.00 15.54 34.25
N ILE A 157 8.53 16.79 34.16
CA ILE A 157 7.53 17.20 33.16
C ILE A 157 8.07 16.98 31.74
N LEU A 158 9.29 17.46 31.44
CA LEU A 158 9.91 17.29 30.13
C LEU A 158 10.11 15.82 29.77
N THR A 159 10.59 15.01 30.72
CA THR A 159 10.78 13.57 30.52
C THR A 159 9.45 12.87 30.24
N TYR A 160 8.40 13.19 31.00
CA TYR A 160 7.07 12.61 30.83
C TYR A 160 6.44 13.01 29.48
N ILE A 161 6.48 14.30 29.14
CA ILE A 161 5.98 14.83 27.85
C ILE A 161 6.71 14.13 26.71
N THR A 162 8.04 14.05 26.76
CA THR A 162 8.85 13.42 25.71
C THR A 162 8.52 11.95 25.54
N TRP A 163 8.39 11.21 26.64
CA TRP A 163 7.99 9.82 26.62
C TRP A 163 6.59 9.64 26.00
N MET A 164 5.63 10.48 26.39
CA MET A 164 4.27 10.44 25.85
C MET A 164 4.23 10.76 24.35
N LEU A 165 4.92 11.80 23.90
CA LEU A 165 5.01 12.16 22.48
C LEU A 165 5.64 11.01 21.68
N LYS A 166 6.77 10.47 22.14
CA LYS A 166 7.46 9.36 21.48
C LYS A 166 6.58 8.12 21.38
N SER A 167 5.88 7.77 22.45
CA SER A 167 4.95 6.63 22.49
C SER A 167 3.80 6.77 21.48
N ARG A 168 3.18 7.95 21.42
CA ARG A 168 2.12 8.25 20.45
C ARG A 168 2.62 8.23 19.02
N TYR A 169 3.78 8.84 18.78
CA TYR A 169 4.41 8.88 17.46
C TYR A 169 4.75 7.47 16.94
N ASP A 170 5.37 6.64 17.77
CA ASP A 170 5.69 5.25 17.41
C ASP A 170 4.41 4.47 17.09
N THR A 171 3.33 4.64 17.87
CA THR A 171 2.03 3.98 17.63
C THR A 171 1.41 4.39 16.30
N VAL A 172 1.38 5.69 15.99
CA VAL A 172 0.81 6.22 14.74
C VAL A 172 1.61 5.74 13.53
N ASN A 173 2.94 5.76 13.61
CA ASN A 173 3.79 5.28 12.53
C ASN A 173 3.61 3.78 12.27
N HIS A 174 3.48 2.97 13.32
CA HIS A 174 3.19 1.55 13.17
C HIS A 174 1.82 1.31 12.51
N ALA A 175 0.78 2.04 12.95
CA ALA A 175 -0.54 1.95 12.33
C ALA A 175 -0.51 2.38 10.85
N LEU A 176 0.21 3.46 10.53
CA LEU A 176 0.36 3.94 9.16
C LEU A 176 1.11 2.93 8.28
N HIS A 177 2.15 2.29 8.81
CA HIS A 177 2.88 1.25 8.08
C HIS A 177 1.97 0.06 7.75
N ASN A 178 1.21 -0.42 8.72
CA ASN A 178 0.30 -1.55 8.53
C ASN A 178 -0.83 -1.19 7.53
N ALA A 179 -1.41 0.00 7.64
CA ALA A 179 -2.43 0.46 6.70
C ALA A 179 -1.89 0.59 5.27
N ASN A 180 -0.65 1.06 5.10
CA ASN A 180 -0.01 1.08 3.78
C ASN A 180 0.24 -0.31 3.21
N GLN A 181 0.62 -1.29 4.05
CA GLN A 181 0.77 -2.68 3.62
C GLN A 181 -0.56 -3.27 3.17
N GLU A 182 -1.63 -3.07 3.95
CA GLU A 182 -2.98 -3.51 3.59
C GLU A 182 -3.47 -2.87 2.28
N LEU A 183 -3.21 -1.57 2.07
CA LEU A 183 -3.53 -0.90 0.80
C LEU A 183 -2.82 -1.51 -0.40
N VAL A 184 -1.54 -1.87 -0.25
CA VAL A 184 -0.77 -2.53 -1.32
C VAL A 184 -1.33 -3.93 -1.60
N GLU A 185 -1.67 -4.70 -0.56
CA GLU A 185 -2.29 -6.02 -0.73
C GLU A 185 -3.64 -5.92 -1.44
N LYS A 186 -4.50 -4.99 -1.03
CA LYS A 186 -5.79 -4.73 -1.68
C LYS A 186 -5.65 -4.25 -3.12
N ALA A 187 -4.65 -3.43 -3.42
CA ALA A 187 -4.38 -3.01 -4.78
C ALA A 187 -4.00 -4.20 -5.68
N ASN A 188 -3.15 -5.10 -5.20
CA ASN A 188 -2.78 -6.32 -5.93
C ASN A 188 -3.98 -7.27 -6.11
N GLU A 189 -4.84 -7.41 -5.10
CA GLU A 189 -6.08 -8.20 -5.22
C GLU A 189 -7.01 -7.63 -6.30
N ILE A 190 -7.19 -6.30 -6.35
CA ILE A 190 -8.01 -5.63 -7.37
C ILE A 190 -7.39 -5.81 -8.77
N GLU A 191 -6.07 -5.72 -8.88
CA GLU A 191 -5.36 -5.95 -10.14
C GLU A 191 -5.59 -7.37 -10.66
N ALA A 192 -5.43 -8.38 -9.81
CA ALA A 192 -5.70 -9.78 -10.17
C ALA A 192 -7.17 -10.01 -10.57
N GLN A 193 -8.13 -9.43 -9.84
CA GLN A 193 -9.55 -9.51 -10.20
C GLN A 193 -9.86 -8.84 -11.55
N ASN A 194 -9.20 -7.72 -11.86
CA ASN A 194 -9.34 -7.06 -13.15
C ASN A 194 -8.79 -7.93 -14.29
N GLU A 195 -7.66 -8.60 -14.08
CA GLU A 195 -7.11 -9.54 -15.07
C GLU A 195 -8.08 -10.71 -15.32
N GLU A 196 -8.65 -11.31 -14.27
CA GLU A 196 -9.67 -12.36 -14.40
C GLU A 196 -10.92 -11.87 -15.14
N LEU A 197 -11.39 -10.65 -14.85
CA LEU A 197 -12.53 -10.05 -15.54
C LEU A 197 -12.24 -9.81 -17.03
N LEU A 198 -11.05 -9.31 -17.38
CA LEU A 198 -10.64 -9.11 -18.76
C LEU A 198 -10.59 -10.45 -19.51
N GLN A 199 -9.99 -11.48 -18.91
CA GLN A 199 -9.96 -12.82 -19.48
C GLN A 199 -11.37 -13.40 -19.66
N GLY A 200 -12.25 -13.20 -18.67
CA GLY A 200 -13.66 -13.60 -18.76
C GLY A 200 -14.39 -12.89 -19.91
N GLN A 201 -14.16 -11.59 -20.09
CA GLN A 201 -14.72 -10.81 -21.18
C GLN A 201 -14.24 -11.31 -22.55
N GLU A 202 -12.95 -11.61 -22.70
CA GLU A 202 -12.39 -12.17 -23.93
C GLU A 202 -13.02 -13.53 -24.27
N ASN A 203 -13.17 -14.40 -23.28
CA ASN A 203 -13.81 -15.71 -23.43
C ASN A 203 -15.28 -15.59 -23.86
N LEU A 204 -16.04 -14.70 -23.23
CA LEU A 204 -17.43 -14.42 -23.61
C LEU A 204 -17.53 -13.88 -25.05
N ASN A 205 -16.65 -12.96 -25.42
CA ASN A 205 -16.61 -12.44 -26.79
C ASN A 205 -16.25 -13.53 -27.81
N ALA A 206 -15.32 -14.42 -27.50
CA ALA A 206 -14.99 -15.56 -28.36
C ALA A 206 -16.19 -16.53 -28.50
N MET A 207 -16.89 -16.82 -27.40
CA MET A 207 -18.06 -17.68 -27.41
C MET A 207 -19.22 -17.07 -28.20
N ASN A 208 -19.49 -15.77 -28.02
CA ASN A 208 -20.50 -15.05 -28.79
C ASN A 208 -20.22 -15.12 -30.30
N ARG A 209 -18.98 -14.85 -30.73
CA ARG A 209 -18.60 -14.98 -32.16
C ARG A 209 -18.83 -16.39 -32.70
N ASN A 210 -18.52 -17.42 -31.92
CA ASN A 210 -18.77 -18.81 -32.32
C ASN A 210 -20.28 -19.11 -32.42
N LEU A 211 -21.06 -18.66 -31.44
CA LEU A 211 -22.51 -18.81 -31.46
C LEU A 211 -23.15 -18.10 -32.66
N GLU A 212 -22.71 -16.88 -32.96
CA GLU A 212 -23.15 -16.13 -34.16
C GLU A 212 -22.83 -16.91 -35.44
N GLN A 213 -21.61 -17.42 -35.58
CA GLN A 213 -21.23 -18.26 -36.73
C GLN A 213 -22.10 -19.51 -36.84
N LEU A 214 -22.32 -20.22 -35.73
CA LEU A 214 -23.13 -21.44 -35.72
C LEU A 214 -24.60 -21.15 -36.07
N VAL A 215 -25.13 -20.02 -35.58
CA VAL A 215 -26.48 -19.55 -35.93
C VAL A 215 -26.56 -19.21 -37.41
N MET A 216 -25.56 -18.54 -37.98
CA MET A 216 -25.50 -18.25 -39.41
C MET A 216 -25.47 -19.54 -40.24
N ASP A 217 -24.59 -20.48 -39.90
CA ASP A 217 -24.44 -21.75 -40.62
C ASP A 217 -25.73 -22.58 -40.57
N ARG A 218 -26.36 -22.67 -39.39
CA ARG A 218 -27.64 -23.38 -39.24
C ARG A 218 -28.78 -22.68 -39.98
N THR A 219 -28.85 -21.36 -39.89
CA THR A 219 -29.87 -20.58 -40.60
C THR A 219 -29.74 -20.77 -42.11
N ALA A 220 -28.51 -20.74 -42.64
CA ALA A 220 -28.24 -21.00 -44.05
C ALA A 220 -28.67 -22.42 -44.47
N LYS A 221 -28.35 -23.43 -43.66
CA LYS A 221 -28.76 -24.82 -43.91
C LYS A 221 -30.28 -24.99 -43.90
N VAL A 222 -30.97 -24.39 -42.93
CA VAL A 222 -32.44 -24.42 -42.84
C VAL A 222 -33.06 -23.71 -44.03
N HIS A 223 -32.52 -22.56 -44.44
CA HIS A 223 -32.99 -21.86 -45.64
C HIS A 223 -32.87 -22.73 -46.89
N ALA A 224 -31.70 -23.35 -47.11
CA ALA A 224 -31.49 -24.25 -48.25
C ALA A 224 -32.45 -25.46 -48.23
N GLN A 225 -32.66 -26.07 -47.05
CA GLN A 225 -33.63 -27.15 -46.89
C GLN A 225 -35.07 -26.72 -47.13
N ASN A 226 -35.43 -25.50 -46.69
CA ASN A 226 -36.77 -24.95 -46.91
C ASN A 226 -37.02 -24.66 -48.39
N GLU A 227 -36.05 -24.06 -49.10
CA GLU A 227 -36.13 -23.86 -50.55
C GLU A 227 -36.27 -25.18 -51.30
N MET A 228 -35.54 -26.22 -50.89
CA MET A 228 -35.66 -27.57 -51.46
C MET A 228 -37.05 -28.17 -51.23
N LEU A 229 -37.61 -28.06 -50.02
CA LEU A 229 -38.96 -28.54 -49.70
C LEU A 229 -40.04 -27.78 -50.46
N LEU A 230 -39.88 -26.47 -50.66
CA LEU A 230 -40.79 -25.65 -51.47
C LEU A 230 -40.75 -26.10 -52.93
N LYS A 231 -39.55 -26.31 -53.50
CA LYS A 231 -39.39 -26.83 -54.86
C LYS A 231 -40.04 -28.21 -55.01
N TYR A 232 -39.79 -29.11 -54.05
CA TYR A 232 -40.43 -30.45 -54.02
C TYR A 232 -41.96 -30.36 -54.00
N THR A 233 -42.52 -29.55 -53.09
CA THR A 233 -43.96 -29.42 -52.92
C THR A 233 -44.61 -28.83 -54.17
N TYR A 234 -43.96 -27.84 -54.80
CA TYR A 234 -44.41 -27.27 -56.07
C TYR A 234 -44.42 -28.33 -57.19
N THR A 235 -43.29 -29.04 -57.38
CA THR A 235 -43.18 -30.07 -58.42
C THR A 235 -44.20 -31.19 -58.21
N ASN A 236 -44.33 -31.69 -56.98
CA ASN A 236 -45.29 -32.74 -56.63
C ASN A 236 -46.74 -32.27 -56.84
N ALA A 237 -47.12 -31.08 -56.36
CA ALA A 237 -48.47 -30.56 -56.53
C ALA A 237 -48.85 -30.28 -58.00
N HIS A 238 -47.89 -29.88 -58.84
CA HIS A 238 -48.16 -29.55 -60.24
C HIS A 238 -48.10 -30.77 -61.17
N HIS A 239 -47.07 -31.62 -61.01
CA HIS A 239 -46.81 -32.72 -61.94
C HIS A 239 -47.52 -34.03 -61.56
N LEU A 240 -47.72 -34.33 -60.26
CA LEU A 240 -48.41 -35.57 -59.84
C LEU A 240 -49.93 -35.41 -59.73
N ARG A 241 -50.42 -34.23 -59.34
CA ARG A 241 -51.86 -34.02 -59.12
C ARG A 241 -52.68 -34.17 -60.41
N GLY A 242 -52.15 -33.74 -61.56
CA GLY A 242 -52.81 -33.82 -62.86
C GLY A 242 -53.09 -35.27 -63.30
N PRO A 243 -52.05 -36.11 -63.44
CA PRO A 243 -52.20 -37.52 -63.78
C PRO A 243 -53.04 -38.30 -62.76
N VAL A 244 -52.87 -38.05 -61.46
CA VAL A 244 -53.67 -38.73 -60.40
C VAL A 244 -55.16 -38.37 -60.51
N ALA A 245 -55.50 -37.09 -60.74
CA ALA A 245 -56.89 -36.68 -60.97
C ALA A 245 -57.46 -37.31 -62.25
N ARG A 246 -56.64 -37.44 -63.31
CA ARG A 246 -57.00 -38.11 -64.57
C ARG A 246 -57.29 -39.58 -64.35
N LEU A 247 -56.43 -40.28 -63.61
CA LEU A 247 -56.60 -41.69 -63.24
C LEU A 247 -57.85 -41.92 -62.38
N LEU A 248 -58.11 -41.08 -61.36
CA LEU A 248 -59.35 -41.14 -60.58
C LEU A 248 -60.59 -40.88 -61.44
N GLY A 249 -60.51 -39.96 -62.40
CA GLY A 249 -61.55 -39.71 -63.39
C GLY A 249 -61.84 -40.94 -64.25
N LEU A 250 -60.80 -41.60 -64.78
CA LEU A 250 -60.92 -42.83 -65.56
C LEU A 250 -61.55 -43.98 -64.76
N VAL A 251 -61.17 -44.13 -63.49
CA VAL A 251 -61.77 -45.13 -62.58
C VAL A 251 -63.26 -44.83 -62.36
N ASN A 252 -63.64 -43.57 -62.20
CA ASN A 252 -65.05 -43.19 -62.04
C ASN A 252 -65.86 -43.40 -63.34
N LEU A 253 -65.29 -43.11 -64.51
CA LEU A 253 -65.93 -43.35 -65.81
C LEU A 253 -66.14 -44.85 -66.04
N TYR A 254 -65.14 -45.68 -65.75
CA TYR A 254 -65.27 -47.14 -65.78
C TYR A 254 -66.41 -47.66 -64.90
N ARG A 255 -66.61 -47.06 -63.70
CA ARG A 255 -67.72 -47.46 -62.81
C ARG A 255 -69.10 -47.12 -63.40
N MET A 256 -69.19 -46.17 -64.32
CA MET A 256 -70.43 -45.74 -64.97
C MET A 256 -70.68 -46.48 -66.29
N ASP A 257 -69.63 -46.91 -66.99
CA ASP A 257 -69.69 -47.63 -68.26
C ASP A 257 -68.77 -48.87 -68.23
N GLN A 258 -69.34 -50.02 -67.86
CA GLN A 258 -68.60 -51.27 -67.65
C GLN A 258 -68.40 -52.08 -68.94
N ASP A 259 -69.13 -51.77 -70.01
CA ASP A 259 -69.07 -52.53 -71.26
C ASP A 259 -67.75 -52.26 -72.03
N ASN A 260 -67.07 -51.16 -71.72
CA ASN A 260 -65.78 -50.75 -72.30
C ASN A 260 -64.58 -50.97 -71.37
N ALA A 261 -64.63 -52.02 -70.53
CA ALA A 261 -63.61 -52.31 -69.52
C ALA A 261 -62.16 -52.35 -70.05
N ALA A 262 -61.95 -52.95 -71.23
CA ALA A 262 -60.61 -53.07 -71.84
C ALA A 262 -60.00 -51.70 -72.17
N PHE A 263 -60.81 -50.76 -72.69
CA PHE A 263 -60.38 -49.41 -73.03
C PHE A 263 -60.00 -48.61 -71.79
N PHE A 264 -60.82 -48.67 -70.73
CA PHE A 264 -60.52 -47.97 -69.47
C PHE A 264 -59.30 -48.55 -68.77
N PHE A 265 -59.12 -49.88 -68.82
CA PHE A 265 -57.94 -50.53 -68.24
C PHE A 265 -56.64 -50.08 -68.94
N GLU A 266 -56.63 -50.04 -70.28
CA GLU A 266 -55.49 -49.53 -71.06
C GLU A 266 -55.17 -48.07 -70.70
N LYS A 267 -56.19 -47.20 -70.60
CA LYS A 267 -55.99 -45.79 -70.25
C LYS A 267 -55.52 -45.59 -68.80
N VAL A 268 -55.95 -46.44 -67.88
CA VAL A 268 -55.44 -46.44 -66.49
C VAL A 268 -53.99 -46.89 -66.46
N GLU A 269 -53.61 -47.89 -67.26
CA GLU A 269 -52.22 -48.35 -67.38
C GLU A 269 -51.31 -47.26 -67.96
N ASP A 270 -51.75 -46.55 -68.99
CA ASP A 270 -51.04 -45.39 -69.56
C ASP A 270 -50.81 -44.29 -68.51
N GLN A 271 -51.86 -43.96 -67.74
CA GLN A 271 -51.75 -42.93 -66.69
C GLN A 271 -50.90 -43.39 -65.50
N ALA A 272 -50.90 -44.68 -65.17
CA ALA A 272 -50.01 -45.23 -64.15
C ALA A 272 -48.54 -45.16 -64.57
N LYS A 273 -48.23 -45.40 -65.86
CA LYS A 273 -46.87 -45.22 -66.41
C LYS A 273 -46.44 -43.75 -66.38
N GLU A 274 -47.31 -42.82 -66.77
CA GLU A 274 -47.05 -41.37 -66.69
C GLU A 274 -46.76 -40.92 -65.25
N ILE A 275 -47.47 -41.47 -64.25
CA ILE A 275 -47.18 -41.24 -62.82
C ILE A 275 -45.82 -41.80 -62.42
N ASP A 276 -45.45 -43.02 -62.83
CA ASP A 276 -44.14 -43.61 -62.51
C ASP A 276 -43.00 -42.78 -63.10
N ASP A 277 -43.15 -42.28 -64.33
CA ASP A 277 -42.17 -41.42 -65.00
C ASP A 277 -42.00 -40.08 -64.26
N VAL A 278 -43.09 -39.44 -63.85
CA VAL A 278 -43.06 -38.20 -63.06
C VAL A 278 -42.40 -38.44 -61.69
N VAL A 279 -42.70 -39.55 -61.02
CA VAL A 279 -42.06 -39.91 -59.73
C VAL A 279 -40.57 -40.15 -59.89
N ARG A 280 -40.13 -40.81 -60.98
CA ARG A 280 -38.70 -40.98 -61.29
C ARG A 280 -38.00 -39.66 -61.54
N GLN A 281 -38.62 -38.75 -62.29
CA GLN A 281 -38.06 -37.43 -62.54
C GLN A 281 -37.89 -36.63 -61.24
N ILE A 282 -38.88 -36.64 -60.35
CA ILE A 282 -38.80 -36.00 -59.04
C ILE A 282 -37.65 -36.57 -58.20
N ASN A 283 -37.52 -37.90 -58.15
CA ASN A 283 -36.43 -38.54 -57.41
C ASN A 283 -35.04 -38.24 -57.98
N GLN A 284 -34.90 -38.07 -59.30
CA GLN A 284 -33.63 -37.69 -59.94
C GLN A 284 -33.25 -36.23 -59.68
N GLU A 285 -34.23 -35.32 -59.71
CA GLU A 285 -34.02 -33.90 -59.36
C GLU A 285 -33.69 -33.71 -57.88
N LEU A 286 -34.12 -34.61 -56.99
CA LEU A 286 -33.83 -34.58 -55.55
C LEU A 286 -32.53 -35.31 -55.17
N GLY A 287 -32.12 -36.32 -55.93
CA GLY A 287 -30.96 -37.17 -55.62
C GLY A 287 -29.62 -36.71 -56.23
N SER A 288 -29.60 -35.58 -56.93
CA SER A 288 -28.42 -35.04 -57.62
C SER A 288 -27.68 -33.93 -56.84
N VAL A 289 -27.97 -33.78 -55.54
CA VAL A 289 -27.30 -32.87 -54.60
C VAL A 289 -26.94 -33.63 -53.33
#